data_AF-A0A143X0Z3-F1
#
_entry.id   AF-A0A143X0Z3-F1
#
_cell.length_a   1.000
_cell.length_b   1.000
_cell.length_c   1.000
_cell.angle_alpha   90.00
_cell.angle_beta   90.00
_cell.angle_gamma   90.00
#
_symmetry.space_group_name_H-M   'P 1'
#
loop_
_entity.id
_entity.type
_entity.pdbx_description
1 polymer ?
#
loop_
_entity_poly.entity_id
_entity_poly.type
_entity_poly.pdbx_seq_one_letter_code
_entity_poly.pdbx_strand_id
1 'polypeptide(L)'
;MSETLLDKAKQNYVGYHLHQAVEIAIKYELSIHAVPYQKIHDITQLIQLANQNGVDLDLPEYIDEHSEMFTLWESRTRYIINYRLEKRKIERVLEEVGKMLEQFKELDHEDEHLIEM
;
A
#
# COMPACT_ATOMS: atom_id res chain seq x y z
N MET A 1 -9.10 21.54 -22.52
CA MET A 1 -8.15 21.04 -21.49
C MET A 1 -7.12 20.19 -22.21
N SER A 2 -5.83 20.52 -22.11
CA SER A 2 -4.79 19.78 -22.85
C SER A 2 -4.62 18.36 -22.29
N GLU A 3 -4.35 17.41 -23.17
CA GLU A 3 -4.08 15.99 -22.92
C GLU A 3 -3.10 15.76 -21.74
N THR A 4 -2.12 16.65 -21.60
CA THR A 4 -1.11 16.64 -20.52
C THR A 4 -1.64 16.92 -19.12
N LEU A 5 -2.79 17.59 -18.95
CA LEU A 5 -3.43 17.79 -17.64
C LEU A 5 -4.23 16.55 -17.22
N LEU A 6 -4.87 15.90 -18.19
CA LEU A 6 -5.63 14.68 -17.96
C LEU A 6 -4.71 13.52 -17.53
N ASP A 7 -3.56 13.35 -18.18
CA ASP A 7 -2.62 12.29 -17.82
C ASP A 7 -1.98 12.50 -16.44
N LYS A 8 -1.81 13.76 -16.02
CA LYS A 8 -1.32 14.08 -14.66
C LYS A 8 -2.37 13.81 -13.60
N ALA A 9 -3.63 14.12 -13.88
CA ALA A 9 -4.74 13.75 -13.01
C ALA A 9 -4.80 12.23 -12.85
N LYS A 10 -4.69 11.46 -13.95
CA LYS A 10 -4.62 9.99 -13.92
C LYS A 10 -3.50 9.49 -13.02
N GLN A 11 -2.29 10.03 -13.14
CA GLN A 11 -1.13 9.64 -12.32
C GLN A 11 -1.38 9.83 -10.82
N ASN A 12 -1.95 10.97 -10.44
CA ASN A 12 -2.29 11.24 -9.04
C ASN A 12 -3.37 10.27 -8.52
N TYR A 13 -4.39 9.97 -9.32
CA TYR A 13 -5.39 8.95 -8.99
C TYR A 13 -4.77 7.56 -8.79
N VAL A 14 -3.86 7.16 -9.69
CA VAL A 14 -3.15 5.88 -9.56
C VAL A 14 -2.31 5.86 -8.27
N GLY A 15 -1.55 6.92 -7.97
CA GLY A 15 -0.77 7.00 -6.73
C GLY A 15 -1.63 6.91 -5.47
N TYR A 16 -2.81 7.55 -5.46
CA TYR A 16 -3.77 7.41 -4.37
C TYR A 16 -4.24 5.95 -4.18
N HIS A 17 -4.57 5.26 -5.27
CA HIS A 17 -5.04 3.87 -5.18
C HIS A 17 -3.93 2.88 -4.81
N LEU A 18 -2.68 3.15 -5.22
CA LEU A 18 -1.52 2.39 -4.78
C LEU A 18 -1.30 2.52 -3.28
N HIS A 19 -1.45 3.73 -2.72
CA HIS A 19 -1.46 3.90 -1.27
C HIS A 19 -2.58 3.08 -0.62
N GLN A 20 -3.81 3.17 -1.11
CA GLN A 20 -4.94 2.44 -0.54
C GLN A 20 -4.73 0.92 -0.56
N ALA A 21 -4.13 0.37 -1.62
CA ALA A 21 -3.82 -1.05 -1.71
C ALA A 21 -2.85 -1.49 -0.59
N VAL A 22 -1.76 -0.75 -0.40
CA VAL A 22 -0.77 -1.01 0.67
C VAL A 22 -1.39 -0.84 2.06
N GLU A 23 -2.16 0.23 2.27
CA GLU A 23 -2.85 0.50 3.54
C GLU A 23 -3.77 -0.66 3.94
N ILE A 24 -4.57 -1.15 3.00
CA ILE A 24 -5.53 -2.24 3.24
C ILE A 24 -4.80 -3.56 3.51
N ALA A 25 -3.76 -3.87 2.75
CA ALA A 25 -2.96 -5.09 2.95
C ALA A 25 -2.34 -5.14 4.35
N ILE A 26 -1.69 -4.06 4.79
CA ILE A 26 -1.10 -4.00 6.14
C ILE A 26 -2.19 -4.09 7.21
N LYS A 27 -3.34 -3.44 7.01
CA LYS A 27 -4.46 -3.52 7.95
C LYS A 27 -5.05 -4.92 8.05
N TYR A 28 -5.09 -5.66 6.95
CA TYR A 28 -5.49 -7.06 6.96
C TYR A 28 -4.55 -7.89 7.85
N GLU A 29 -3.24 -7.77 7.66
CA GLU A 29 -2.23 -8.45 8.49
C GLU A 29 -2.35 -8.11 9.98
N LEU A 30 -2.53 -6.82 10.31
CA LEU A 30 -2.79 -6.41 11.69
C LEU A 30 -4.09 -7.00 12.24
N SER A 31 -5.12 -7.11 11.41
CA SER A 31 -6.43 -7.63 11.82
C SER A 31 -6.40 -9.13 12.16
N ILE A 32 -5.70 -9.94 11.37
CA ILE A 32 -5.59 -11.39 11.62
C ILE A 32 -4.77 -11.66 12.90
N HIS A 33 -3.83 -10.77 13.24
CA HIS A 33 -3.06 -10.79 14.47
C HIS A 33 -3.75 -10.08 15.66
N ALA A 34 -5.02 -9.68 15.52
CA ALA A 34 -5.81 -8.99 16.54
C ALA A 34 -5.18 -7.67 17.05
N VAL A 35 -4.36 -7.00 16.23
CA VAL A 35 -3.74 -5.71 16.54
C VAL A 35 -4.67 -4.58 16.10
N PRO A 36 -5.14 -3.70 17.01
CA PRO A 36 -6.04 -2.61 16.65
C PRO A 36 -5.29 -1.45 15.97
N TYR A 37 -5.76 -1.04 14.77
CA TYR A 37 -5.16 0.02 13.96
C TYR A 37 -6.11 1.21 13.67
N GLN A 38 -7.14 1.37 14.51
CA GLN A 38 -8.24 2.29 14.22
C GLN A 38 -7.77 3.72 13.90
N LYS A 39 -8.27 4.27 12.79
CA LYS A 39 -8.01 5.64 12.30
C LYS A 39 -6.56 5.95 11.91
N ILE A 40 -5.70 4.94 11.76
CA ILE A 40 -4.35 5.12 11.21
C ILE A 40 -4.42 4.95 9.69
N HIS A 41 -3.95 5.96 8.95
CA HIS A 41 -3.83 5.94 7.48
C HIS A 41 -2.39 6.06 7.01
N ASP A 42 -1.49 6.43 7.91
CA ASP A 42 -0.07 6.59 7.63
C ASP A 42 0.60 5.21 7.57
N ILE A 43 1.17 4.87 6.41
CA ILE A 43 1.84 3.58 6.17
C ILE A 43 2.99 3.37 7.16
N THR A 44 3.79 4.41 7.42
CA THR A 44 4.92 4.35 8.35
C THR A 44 4.45 4.00 9.76
N GLN A 45 3.32 4.58 10.20
CA GLN A 45 2.75 4.28 11.52
C GLN A 45 2.17 2.86 11.58
N LEU A 46 1.57 2.37 10.50
CA LEU A 46 1.08 1.00 10.41
C LEU A 46 2.22 -0.03 10.47
N ILE A 47 3.33 0.21 9.76
CA ILE A 47 4.53 -0.65 9.81
C ILE A 47 5.14 -0.65 11.21
N GLN A 48 5.28 0.53 11.84
CA GLN A 48 5.77 0.61 13.21
C GLN A 48 4.87 -0.13 14.20
N LEU A 49 3.55 -0.03 14.03
CA LEU A 49 2.58 -0.75 14.86
C LEU A 49 2.73 -2.27 14.70
N ALA A 50 2.89 -2.76 13.48
CA ALA A 50 3.15 -4.19 13.23
C ALA A 50 4.43 -4.67 13.93
N ASN A 51 5.54 -3.95 13.71
CA ASN A 51 6.84 -4.26 14.32
C ASN A 51 6.78 -4.27 15.86
N GLN A 52 6.08 -3.32 16.47
CA GLN A 52 5.90 -3.25 17.92
C GLN A 52 5.10 -4.42 18.50
N ASN A 53 4.24 -5.03 17.69
CA ASN A 53 3.42 -6.18 18.08
C ASN A 53 4.00 -7.52 17.57
N GLY A 54 5.19 -7.51 16.95
CA GLY A 54 5.83 -8.71 16.42
C GLY A 54 5.10 -9.33 15.22
N VAL A 55 4.33 -8.53 14.48
CA VAL A 55 3.66 -8.95 13.24
C VAL A 55 4.64 -8.78 12.09
N ASP A 56 4.93 -9.86 11.38
CA ASP A 56 5.71 -9.84 10.14
C ASP A 56 4.79 -9.54 8.96
N LEU A 57 5.08 -8.48 8.21
CA LEU A 57 4.20 -7.97 7.16
C LEU A 57 4.60 -8.48 5.75
N ASP A 58 5.70 -9.24 5.61
CA ASP A 58 6.27 -9.70 4.33
C ASP A 58 6.25 -8.63 3.21
N LEU A 59 6.50 -7.37 3.58
CA LEU A 59 6.44 -6.26 2.64
C LEU A 59 7.65 -6.29 1.70
N PRO A 60 7.47 -5.99 0.40
CA PRO A 60 8.59 -5.65 -0.46
C PRO A 60 9.44 -4.54 0.17
N GLU A 61 10.76 -4.73 0.21
CA GLU A 61 11.74 -3.80 0.80
C GLU A 61 11.52 -2.36 0.32
N TYR A 62 11.20 -2.19 -0.97
CA TYR A 62 10.93 -0.87 -1.56
C TYR A 62 9.74 -0.16 -0.90
N ILE A 63 8.69 -0.89 -0.50
CA ILE A 63 7.50 -0.31 0.17
C ILE A 63 7.88 0.15 1.58
N ASP A 64 8.63 -0.66 2.32
CA ASP A 64 9.09 -0.33 3.68
C ASP A 64 9.99 0.93 3.67
N GLU A 65 11.04 0.91 2.83
CA GLU A 65 11.99 2.02 2.68
C GLU A 65 11.32 3.34 2.23
N HIS A 66 10.21 3.26 1.49
CA HIS A 66 9.51 4.41 0.94
C HIS A 66 8.14 4.66 1.57
N SER A 67 7.86 4.10 2.75
CA SER A 67 6.58 4.23 3.47
C SER A 67 6.11 5.68 3.61
N GLU A 68 7.01 6.62 3.94
CA GLU A 68 6.71 8.06 3.98
C GLU A 68 6.22 8.62 2.63
N MET A 69 6.77 8.13 1.51
CA MET A 69 6.36 8.56 0.17
C MET A 69 4.89 8.17 -0.07
N PHE A 70 4.49 6.96 0.32
CA PHE A 70 3.11 6.52 0.21
C PHE A 70 2.20 7.43 1.04
N THR A 71 2.51 7.67 2.32
CA THR A 71 1.72 8.56 3.19
C THR A 71 1.54 9.96 2.58
N LEU A 72 2.58 10.49 1.91
CA LEU A 72 2.46 11.75 1.18
C LEU A 72 1.55 11.65 -0.05
N TRP A 73 1.50 10.50 -0.73
CA TRP A 73 0.63 10.32 -1.89
C TRP A 73 -0.84 10.35 -1.48
N GLU A 74 -1.22 9.77 -0.34
CA GLU A 74 -2.59 9.81 0.20
C GLU A 74 -3.14 11.24 0.24
N SER A 75 -2.36 12.17 0.79
CA SER A 75 -2.82 13.54 1.04
C SER A 75 -2.60 14.44 -0.17
N ARG A 76 -1.43 14.36 -0.82
CA ARG A 76 -1.05 15.33 -1.87
C ARG A 76 -1.77 15.10 -3.18
N THR A 77 -2.02 13.84 -3.56
CA THR A 77 -2.67 13.52 -4.83
C THR A 77 -4.13 13.99 -4.90
N ARG A 78 -4.79 14.10 -3.75
CA ARG A 78 -6.20 14.52 -3.63
C ARG A 78 -6.37 16.03 -3.47
N TYR A 79 -5.47 16.68 -2.72
CA TYR A 79 -5.71 18.05 -2.26
C TYR A 79 -4.82 19.11 -2.88
N ILE A 80 -3.68 18.74 -3.49
CA ILE A 80 -2.75 19.71 -4.05
C ILE A 80 -2.98 19.84 -5.56
N ILE A 81 -3.59 20.97 -5.95
CA ILE A 81 -4.00 21.30 -7.33
C ILE A 81 -2.87 21.17 -8.36
N ASN A 82 -1.62 21.41 -7.96
CA ASN A 82 -0.45 21.36 -8.85
C ASN A 82 0.52 20.22 -8.54
N TYR A 83 0.11 19.24 -7.72
CA TYR A 83 0.95 18.09 -7.42
C TYR A 83 1.06 17.19 -8.65
N ARG A 84 2.27 16.67 -8.87
CA ARG A 84 2.57 15.79 -9.99
C ARG A 84 3.41 14.64 -9.51
N LEU A 85 2.85 13.45 -9.59
CA LEU A 85 3.63 12.24 -9.46
C LEU A 85 4.49 12.00 -10.70
N GLU A 86 5.73 11.63 -10.46
CA GLU A 86 6.64 11.24 -11.53
C GLU A 86 6.25 9.86 -12.05
N LYS A 87 6.06 9.73 -13.37
CA LYS A 87 5.67 8.47 -14.01
C LYS A 87 6.56 7.29 -13.57
N ARG A 88 7.88 7.48 -13.52
CA ARG A 88 8.84 6.46 -13.09
C ARG A 88 8.59 5.92 -11.67
N LYS A 89 8.12 6.79 -10.76
CA LYS A 89 7.81 6.39 -9.38
C LYS A 89 6.54 5.56 -9.34
N ILE A 90 5.54 5.94 -10.14
CA ILE A 90 4.30 5.15 -10.28
C ILE A 90 4.60 3.79 -10.91
N GLU A 91 5.39 3.74 -11.99
CA GLU A 91 5.77 2.49 -12.65
C GLU A 91 6.49 1.55 -11.69
N ARG A 92 7.44 2.07 -10.89
CA ARG A 92 8.12 1.28 -9.87
C ARG A 92 7.18 0.79 -8.79
N VAL A 93 6.32 1.66 -8.26
CA VAL A 93 5.36 1.28 -7.20
C VAL A 93 4.32 0.28 -7.71
N LEU A 94 3.87 0.40 -8.97
CA LEU A 94 2.97 -0.60 -9.57
C LEU A 94 3.59 -2.00 -9.58
N GLU A 95 4.88 -2.10 -9.91
CA GLU A 95 5.61 -3.36 -9.90
C GLU A 95 5.69 -3.95 -8.48
N GLU A 96 6.10 -3.13 -7.50
CA GLU A 96 6.31 -3.59 -6.12
C GLU A 96 5.00 -3.91 -5.39
N VAL A 97 3.96 -3.07 -5.54
CA VAL A 97 2.62 -3.35 -5.01
C VAL A 97 2.01 -4.56 -5.73
N GLY A 98 2.29 -4.73 -7.03
CA GLY A 98 1.90 -5.93 -7.76
C GLY A 98 2.47 -7.20 -7.13
N LYS A 99 3.78 -7.25 -6.87
CA LYS A 99 4.44 -8.37 -6.19
C LYS A 99 3.82 -8.66 -4.83
N MET A 100 3.58 -7.60 -4.05
CA MET A 100 2.93 -7.70 -2.74
C MET A 100 1.55 -8.36 -2.85
N LEU A 101 0.72 -7.90 -3.79
CA LEU A 101 -0.63 -8.43 -3.98
C LEU A 101 -0.67 -9.87 -4.50
N GLU A 102 0.36 -10.32 -5.22
CA GLU A 102 0.46 -11.72 -5.62
C GLU A 102 0.75 -12.65 -4.43
N GLN A 103 1.50 -12.21 -3.42
CA GLN A 103 1.72 -13.00 -2.18
C GLN A 103 0.40 -13.35 -1.48
N PHE A 104 -0.57 -12.42 -1.49
CA PHE A 104 -1.90 -12.66 -0.89
C PHE A 104 -2.72 -13.73 -1.62
N LYS A 105 -2.44 -14.03 -2.89
CA LYS A 105 -3.16 -15.10 -3.60
C LYS A 105 -2.72 -16.49 -3.16
N GLU A 106 -1.46 -16.63 -2.75
CA GLU A 106 -0.89 -17.92 -2.34
C GLU A 106 -1.32 -18.30 -0.92
N LEU A 107 -1.67 -17.32 -0.07
CA LEU A 107 -2.17 -17.54 1.29
C LEU A 107 -3.52 -18.29 1.32
N ASP A 108 -4.38 -18.10 0.31
CA ASP A 108 -5.66 -18.82 0.20
C ASP A 108 -5.47 -20.33 -0.07
N HIS A 109 -4.27 -20.78 -0.46
CA HIS A 109 -4.01 -22.19 -0.81
C HIS A 109 -3.44 -23.04 0.34
N GLU A 110 -2.83 -22.45 1.36
CA GLU A 110 -2.27 -23.21 2.49
C GLU A 110 -3.33 -23.52 3.57
N ASP A 111 -4.34 -22.66 3.74
CA ASP A 111 -5.41 -22.85 4.74
C ASP A 111 -6.44 -23.93 4.35
N GLU A 112 -6.58 -24.26 3.06
CA GLU A 112 -7.48 -25.36 2.64
C GLU A 112 -6.99 -26.75 3.09
N HIS A 113 -5.67 -26.92 3.30
CA HIS A 113 -5.10 -28.21 3.71
C HIS A 113 -5.16 -28.48 5.22
N LEU A 114 -5.47 -27.49 6.05
CA LEU A 114 -5.58 -27.65 7.50
C LEU A 114 -6.99 -28.02 7.98
N ILE A 115 -7.99 -28.02 7.09
CA ILE A 115 -9.39 -28.34 7.43
C ILE A 115 -9.70 -29.85 7.22
N GLU A 116 -8.78 -30.63 6.66
CA GLU A 116 -8.95 -32.08 6.41
C GLU A 116 -8.15 -33.02 7.36
N MET A 117 -7.88 -32.61 8.61
CA MET A 117 -7.30 -33.49 9.65
C MET A 117 -8.17 -33.56 10.90
#